data_AF-A0AAD5GVR5-F1
#
_entry.id   AF-A0AAD5GVR5-F1
#
_cell.length_a   1.000
_cell.length_b   1.000
_cell.length_c   1.000
_cell.angle_alpha   90.00
_cell.angle_beta   90.00
_cell.angle_gamma   90.00
#
_symmetry.space_group_name_H-M   'P 1'
#
loop_
_entity.id
_entity.type
_entity.pdbx_description
1 polymer ?
#
loop_
_entity_poly.entity_id
_entity_poly.type
_entity_poly.pdbx_seq_one_letter_code
_entity_poly.pdbx_strand_id
1 'polypeptide(L)'
;FLIFACSDSRVSPTNILNLRPGEAFMARNIANLVPEFNKPKHAGVGAIIEYAIKHLNVEVIVVIGHSRCGGIERLLSLPDDETSYDFIDDWVSIGEPAKAKVIAEHPEASGDELHTLVEK
;
A
#
# COMPACT_ATOMS: atom_id res chain seq x y z
N PHE A 1 14.29 -9.25 -5.73
CA PHE A 1 12.93 -8.97 -5.18
C PHE A 1 12.33 -7.76 -5.86
N LEU A 2 11.00 -7.67 -5.92
CA LEU A 2 10.25 -6.42 -6.10
C LEU A 2 9.62 -6.09 -4.75
N ILE A 3 9.85 -4.89 -4.24
CA ILE A 3 9.31 -4.45 -2.95
C ILE A 3 8.36 -3.27 -3.19
N PHE A 4 7.11 -3.43 -2.74
CA PHE A 4 6.20 -2.32 -2.49
C PHE A 4 6.27 -1.92 -1.02
N ALA A 5 6.56 -0.65 -0.76
CA ALA A 5 6.61 -0.10 0.59
C ALA A 5 6.00 1.30 0.65
N CYS A 6 5.62 1.77 1.83
CA CYS A 6 5.02 3.07 1.97
C CYS A 6 6.06 4.16 1.66
N SER A 7 5.63 5.29 1.09
CA SER A 7 6.47 6.48 0.90
C SER A 7 6.86 7.19 2.21
N ASP A 8 6.32 6.75 3.34
CA ASP A 8 6.63 7.25 4.68
C ASP A 8 8.14 7.26 4.95
N SER A 9 8.67 8.41 5.39
CA SER A 9 10.11 8.63 5.56
C SER A 9 10.74 7.77 6.66
N ARG A 10 9.94 7.23 7.58
CA ARG A 10 10.39 6.39 8.70
C ARG A 10 10.75 4.97 8.26
N VAL A 11 10.26 4.53 7.11
CA VAL A 11 10.26 3.11 6.70
C VAL A 11 10.96 2.85 5.36
N SER A 12 12.22 3.30 5.24
CA SER A 12 13.07 2.94 4.10
C SER A 12 13.33 1.42 4.07
N PRO A 13 12.88 0.67 3.04
CA PRO A 13 13.12 -0.78 2.96
C PRO A 13 14.60 -1.11 2.87
N THR A 14 15.38 -0.29 2.16
CA THR A 14 16.83 -0.44 2.05
C THR A 14 17.50 -0.48 3.43
N ASN A 15 17.06 0.40 4.35
CA ASN A 15 17.65 0.49 5.67
C ASN A 15 17.13 -0.63 6.58
N ILE A 16 15.81 -0.87 6.59
CA ILE A 16 15.18 -1.85 7.47
C ILE A 16 15.64 -3.27 7.16
N LEU A 17 15.74 -3.61 5.86
CA LEU A 17 16.15 -4.93 5.39
C LEU A 17 17.66 -5.02 5.10
N ASN A 18 18.43 -3.96 5.37
CA ASN A 18 19.86 -3.86 5.10
C ASN A 18 20.24 -4.27 3.67
N LEU A 19 19.50 -3.76 2.69
CA LEU A 19 19.70 -4.09 1.28
C LEU A 19 20.85 -3.28 0.67
N ARG A 20 21.61 -3.93 -0.18
CA ARG A 20 22.64 -3.34 -1.03
C ARG A 20 22.04 -2.91 -2.38
N PRO A 21 22.65 -1.94 -3.06
CA PRO A 21 22.26 -1.59 -4.43
C PRO A 21 22.20 -2.83 -5.33
N GLY A 22 21.08 -2.99 -6.04
CA GLY A 22 20.84 -4.13 -6.94
C GLY A 22 20.10 -5.32 -6.32
N GLU A 23 19.93 -5.39 -4.99
CA GLU A 23 19.25 -6.53 -4.35
C GLU A 23 17.71 -6.48 -4.47
N ALA A 24 17.14 -5.28 -4.60
CA ALA A 24 15.70 -5.09 -4.81
C ALA A 24 15.40 -4.01 -5.86
N PHE A 25 14.42 -4.32 -6.70
CA PHE A 25 13.69 -3.33 -7.47
C PHE A 25 12.55 -2.80 -6.57
N MET A 26 12.37 -1.49 -6.49
CA MET A 26 11.52 -0.89 -5.45
C MET A 26 10.46 0.05 -6.03
N ALA A 27 9.27 -0.03 -5.46
CA ALA A 27 8.17 0.88 -5.66
C ALA A 27 7.69 1.42 -4.32
N ARG A 28 7.49 2.73 -4.23
CA ARG A 28 6.98 3.37 -3.01
C ARG A 28 5.82 4.28 -3.35
N ASN A 29 4.72 4.12 -2.63
CA ASN A 29 3.51 4.92 -2.75
C ASN A 29 2.81 5.06 -1.39
N ILE A 30 1.73 5.83 -1.33
CA ILE A 30 0.99 6.01 -0.08
C ILE A 30 0.33 4.68 0.33
N ALA A 31 0.59 4.24 1.56
CA ALA A 31 0.09 2.98 2.12
C ALA A 31 0.48 1.70 1.36
N ASN A 32 1.59 1.71 0.60
CA ASN A 32 2.12 0.52 -0.09
C ASN A 32 1.07 -0.26 -0.89
N LEU A 33 0.08 0.44 -1.44
CA LEU A 33 -1.06 -0.16 -2.10
C LEU A 33 -0.66 -0.69 -3.49
N VAL A 34 -1.21 -1.85 -3.82
CA VAL A 34 -1.13 -2.47 -5.13
C VAL A 34 -2.56 -2.61 -5.64
N PRO A 35 -3.04 -1.70 -6.53
CA PRO A 35 -4.37 -1.80 -7.08
C PRO A 35 -4.55 -3.01 -7.99
N GLU A 36 -5.82 -3.33 -8.25
CA GLU A 36 -6.20 -4.25 -9.32
C GLU A 36 -5.71 -3.78 -10.70
N PHE A 37 -5.61 -4.74 -11.62
CA PHE A 37 -5.20 -4.46 -12.99
C PHE A 37 -6.19 -3.53 -13.69
N ASN A 38 -5.76 -2.31 -13.98
CA ASN A 38 -6.52 -1.35 -14.77
C ASN A 38 -5.53 -0.48 -15.57
N LYS A 39 -5.37 -0.73 -16.88
CA LYS A 39 -4.37 -0.01 -17.68
C LYS A 39 -4.59 1.51 -17.69
N PRO A 40 -5.82 2.05 -17.89
CA PRO A 40 -6.03 3.49 -17.88
C PRO A 40 -5.73 4.17 -16.54
N LYS A 41 -6.10 3.54 -15.41
CA LYS A 41 -5.99 4.16 -14.08
C LYS A 41 -4.67 3.87 -13.36
N HIS A 42 -4.10 2.68 -13.54
CA HIS A 42 -2.99 2.17 -12.72
C HIS A 42 -1.75 1.78 -13.54
N ALA A 43 -1.54 2.45 -14.68
CA ALA A 43 -0.40 2.18 -15.57
C ALA A 43 0.95 2.22 -14.85
N GLY A 44 1.13 3.11 -13.86
CA GLY A 44 2.37 3.21 -13.09
C GLY A 44 2.71 1.93 -12.32
N VAL A 45 1.76 1.42 -11.51
CA VAL A 45 1.94 0.16 -10.77
C VAL A 45 2.05 -1.02 -11.73
N GLY A 46 1.21 -1.05 -12.77
CA GLY A 46 1.24 -2.09 -13.78
C GLY A 46 2.58 -2.19 -14.50
N ALA A 47 3.17 -1.06 -14.89
CA ALA A 47 4.47 -1.01 -15.55
C ALA A 47 5.61 -1.47 -14.64
N ILE A 48 5.58 -1.11 -13.35
CA ILE A 48 6.55 -1.58 -12.35
C ILE A 48 6.51 -3.10 -12.25
N ILE A 49 5.33 -3.70 -12.07
CA ILE A 49 5.17 -5.15 -11.95
C ILE A 49 5.57 -5.84 -13.26
N GLU A 50 5.11 -5.33 -14.40
CA GLU A 50 5.44 -5.89 -15.72
C GLU A 50 6.96 -5.88 -15.98
N TYR A 51 7.64 -4.78 -15.65
CA TYR A 51 9.08 -4.67 -15.84
C TYR A 51 9.84 -5.62 -14.89
N ALA A 52 9.45 -5.63 -13.60
CA ALA A 52 10.07 -6.51 -12.61
C ALA A 52 9.99 -7.98 -13.01
N ILE A 53 8.83 -8.43 -13.49
CA ILE A 53 8.60 -9.82 -13.87
C ILE A 53 9.22 -10.12 -15.24
N LYS A 54 8.83 -9.38 -16.29
CA LYS A 54 9.17 -9.75 -17.67
C LYS A 54 10.59 -9.38 -18.09
N HIS A 55 11.19 -8.38 -17.46
CA HIS A 55 12.50 -7.86 -17.88
C HIS A 55 13.58 -8.16 -16.85
N LEU A 56 13.29 -7.95 -15.56
CA LEU A 56 14.26 -8.22 -14.49
C LEU A 56 14.21 -9.66 -13.96
N ASN A 57 13.21 -10.46 -14.36
CA ASN A 57 13.01 -11.84 -13.91
C ASN A 57 12.99 -11.98 -12.38
N VAL A 58 12.35 -11.02 -11.71
CA VAL A 58 12.14 -11.08 -10.26
C VAL A 58 11.23 -12.27 -9.92
N GLU A 59 11.69 -13.14 -9.04
CA GLU A 59 10.92 -14.32 -8.58
C GLU A 59 10.00 -14.05 -7.40
N VAL A 60 10.30 -13.00 -6.61
CA VAL A 60 9.61 -12.71 -5.35
C VAL A 60 9.18 -11.25 -5.30
N ILE A 61 7.87 -11.05 -5.10
CA ILE A 61 7.24 -9.77 -4.83
C ILE A 61 6.88 -9.71 -3.34
N VAL A 62 7.24 -8.63 -2.67
CA VAL A 62 6.95 -8.38 -1.25
C VAL A 62 6.19 -7.07 -1.12
N VAL A 63 5.08 -7.07 -0.41
CA VAL A 63 4.34 -5.87 -0.01
C VAL A 63 4.55 -5.68 1.49
N ILE A 64 5.10 -4.54 1.89
CA ILE A 64 5.50 -4.26 3.27
C ILE A 64 4.65 -3.11 3.82
N GLY A 65 3.67 -3.46 4.65
CA GLY A 65 2.95 -2.52 5.51
C GLY A 65 3.83 -1.99 6.64
N HIS A 66 3.34 -0.99 7.37
CA HIS A 66 4.02 -0.48 8.56
C HIS A 66 3.05 0.09 9.58
N SER A 67 3.49 0.10 10.84
CA SER A 67 2.73 0.67 11.94
C SER A 67 2.50 2.17 11.77
N ARG A 68 1.33 2.64 12.17
CA ARG A 68 0.93 4.06 12.18
C ARG A 68 1.02 4.72 10.81
N CYS A 69 0.49 4.06 9.79
CA CYS A 69 0.44 4.52 8.42
C CYS A 69 -0.64 5.59 8.22
N GLY A 70 -0.22 6.80 7.87
CA GLY A 70 -1.15 7.91 7.60
C GLY A 70 -2.08 7.66 6.41
N GLY A 71 -1.66 6.85 5.42
CA GLY A 71 -2.54 6.46 4.32
C GLY A 71 -3.66 5.52 4.76
N ILE A 72 -3.37 4.58 5.67
CA ILE A 72 -4.40 3.70 6.27
C ILE A 72 -5.29 4.49 7.25
N GLU A 73 -4.72 5.45 7.98
CA GLU A 73 -5.50 6.38 8.81
C GLU A 73 -6.50 7.18 7.96
N ARG A 74 -6.06 7.63 6.77
CA ARG A 74 -6.95 8.31 5.83
C ARG A 74 -8.03 7.36 5.28
N LEU A 75 -7.69 6.13 4.90
CA LEU A 75 -8.67 5.10 4.48
C LEU A 75 -9.77 4.88 5.53
N LEU A 76 -9.39 4.80 6.80
CA LEU A 76 -10.35 4.62 7.89
C LEU A 76 -11.26 5.83 8.08
N SER A 77 -10.75 7.04 7.83
CA SER A 77 -11.47 8.31 7.95
C SER A 77 -12.02 8.85 6.62
N LEU A 78 -12.14 8.02 5.57
CA LEU A 78 -12.78 8.42 4.32
C LEU A 78 -14.24 8.86 4.60
N PRO A 79 -14.65 10.04 4.09
CA PRO A 79 -16.03 10.50 4.19
C PRO A 79 -16.94 9.75 3.20
N ASP A 80 -18.22 9.63 3.56
CA ASP A 80 -19.22 8.95 2.70
C ASP A 80 -19.66 9.80 1.49
N ASP A 81 -19.61 11.13 1.59
CA ASP A 81 -20.25 12.05 0.63
C ASP A 81 -19.26 12.82 -0.27
N GLU A 82 -18.27 13.52 0.31
CA GLU A 82 -17.35 14.39 -0.45
C GLU A 82 -15.88 14.11 -0.13
N THR A 83 -15.09 13.85 -1.18
CA THR A 83 -13.63 13.71 -1.08
C THR A 83 -13.00 15.04 -0.64
N SER A 84 -12.10 14.97 0.34
CA SER A 84 -11.37 16.14 0.87
C SER A 84 -10.06 16.43 0.12
N TYR A 85 -9.58 15.49 -0.70
CA TYR A 85 -8.32 15.60 -1.43
C TYR A 85 -8.47 15.23 -2.91
N ASP A 86 -7.72 15.91 -3.78
CA ASP A 86 -7.79 15.70 -5.24
C ASP A 86 -7.38 14.29 -5.71
N PHE A 87 -6.50 13.62 -4.95
CA PHE A 87 -5.93 12.32 -5.34
C PHE A 87 -5.85 11.30 -4.21
N ILE A 88 -5.73 11.77 -2.95
CA ILE A 88 -5.42 10.89 -1.83
C ILE A 88 -6.59 9.96 -1.55
N ASP A 89 -7.83 10.47 -1.59
CA ASP A 89 -9.02 9.70 -1.27
C ASP A 89 -9.26 8.58 -2.30
N ASP A 90 -9.21 8.95 -3.58
CA ASP A 90 -9.23 8.01 -4.70
C ASP A 90 -8.13 6.95 -4.58
N TRP A 91 -6.92 7.35 -4.19
CA TRP A 91 -5.82 6.41 -4.04
C TRP A 91 -6.02 5.45 -2.86
N VAL A 92 -6.34 5.94 -1.67
CA VAL A 92 -6.45 5.07 -0.50
C VAL A 92 -7.69 4.18 -0.56
N SER A 93 -8.73 4.55 -1.34
CA SER A 93 -9.93 3.73 -1.57
C SER A 93 -9.62 2.36 -2.18
N ILE A 94 -8.45 2.16 -2.80
CA ILE A 94 -7.93 0.85 -3.20
C ILE A 94 -7.98 -0.16 -2.03
N GLY A 95 -7.77 0.31 -0.79
CA GLY A 95 -7.78 -0.51 0.41
C GLY A 95 -9.16 -0.77 1.03
N GLU A 96 -10.26 -0.25 0.45
CA GLU A 96 -11.62 -0.45 0.98
C GLU A 96 -11.98 -1.92 1.21
N PRO A 97 -11.64 -2.88 0.33
CA PRO A 97 -11.93 -4.29 0.60
C PRO A 97 -11.24 -4.81 1.87
N ALA A 98 -10.04 -4.33 2.19
CA ALA A 98 -9.32 -4.70 3.41
C ALA A 98 -9.98 -4.07 4.65
N LYS A 99 -10.34 -2.78 4.59
CA LYS A 99 -11.13 -2.10 5.65
C LYS A 99 -12.44 -2.84 5.92
N ALA A 100 -13.20 -3.15 4.89
CA ALA A 100 -14.49 -3.83 5.00
C ALA A 100 -14.35 -5.23 5.60
N LYS A 101 -13.33 -5.99 5.18
CA LYS A 101 -13.03 -7.32 5.73
C LYS A 101 -12.72 -7.25 7.22
N VAL A 102 -11.83 -6.34 7.64
CA VAL A 102 -11.43 -6.21 9.04
C VAL A 102 -12.62 -5.81 9.91
N ILE A 103 -13.46 -4.87 9.47
CA ILE A 103 -14.67 -4.48 10.21
C ILE A 103 -15.64 -5.67 10.35
N ALA A 104 -15.79 -6.49 9.31
CA ALA A 104 -16.64 -7.67 9.36
C ALA A 104 -16.09 -8.76 10.30
N GLU A 105 -14.78 -8.94 10.36
CA GLU A 105 -14.11 -9.93 11.23
C GLU A 105 -13.97 -9.44 12.68
N HIS A 106 -13.93 -8.12 12.90
CA HIS A 106 -13.69 -7.47 14.18
C HIS A 106 -14.67 -6.30 14.42
N PRO A 107 -15.98 -6.57 14.60
CA PRO A 107 -17.01 -5.52 14.67
C PRO A 107 -16.86 -4.56 15.86
N GLU A 108 -16.19 -4.99 16.94
CA GLU A 108 -15.96 -4.17 18.14
C GLU A 108 -14.65 -3.35 18.06
N ALA A 109 -13.79 -3.62 17.06
CA ALA A 109 -12.51 -2.92 16.95
C ALA A 109 -12.73 -1.47 16.54
N SER A 110 -12.00 -0.56 17.19
CA SER A 110 -12.10 0.88 16.95
C SER A 110 -10.75 1.59 17.18
N GLY A 111 -10.65 2.83 16.71
CA GLY A 111 -9.46 3.68 16.91
C GLY A 111 -8.15 2.99 16.47
N ASP A 112 -7.16 3.01 17.37
CA ASP A 112 -5.82 2.44 17.15
C ASP A 112 -5.84 0.92 16.91
N GLU A 113 -6.81 0.19 17.50
CA GLU A 113 -6.94 -1.25 17.29
C GLU A 113 -7.35 -1.56 15.85
N LEU A 114 -8.41 -0.88 15.37
CA LEU A 114 -8.86 -1.01 13.99
C LEU A 114 -7.77 -0.60 13.00
N HIS A 115 -7.05 0.49 13.30
CA HIS A 115 -5.89 0.93 12.51
C HIS A 115 -4.82 -0.15 12.38
N THR A 116 -4.42 -0.73 13.52
CA THR A 116 -3.42 -1.80 13.57
C THR A 116 -3.86 -3.06 12.82
N LEU A 117 -5.16 -3.36 12.79
CA LEU A 117 -5.69 -4.52 12.09
C LEU A 117 -5.69 -4.33 10.56
N VAL A 118 -6.00 -3.13 10.06
CA VAL A 118 -6.00 -2.83 8.61
C VAL A 118 -4.58 -2.68 8.04
N GLU A 119 -3.58 -2.38 8.87
CA GLU A 119 -2.17 -2.31 8.47
C GLU A 119 -1.52 -3.68 8.19
N LYS A 120 -2.20 -4.78 8.55
CA LYS A 120 -1.70 -6.16 8.45
C LYS A 120 -2.26 -6.87 7.22
#